data_AF-A0A7J8TSR3-F1
#
_entry.id   AF-A0A7J8TSR3-F1
#
_cell.length_a   1.000
_cell.length_b   1.000
_cell.length_c   1.000
_cell.angle_alpha   90.00
_cell.angle_beta   90.00
_cell.angle_gamma   90.00
#
_symmetry.space_group_name_H-M   'P 1'
#
loop_
_entity.id
_entity.type
_entity.pdbx_description
1 polymer ?
#
loop_
_entity_poly.entity_id
_entity_poly.type
_entity_poly.pdbx_seq_one_letter_code
_entity_poly.pdbx_strand_id
1 'polypeptide(L)'
;MEALKDDKEWNDDGDLRKIGIPLVKDEKGCKIILTTRNYNVCQHMECEETVQLKVLEDGEAWTLFEMNAGLKKADSRVIGEAKKIAKECKGLPLAIVTLAKALKGKALDRWKDAPKKT
;
A
#
# COMPACT_ATOMS: atom_id res chain seq x y z
N MET A 1 16.17 6.45 -8.10
CA MET A 1 15.50 5.44 -7.27
C MET A 1 16.26 4.15 -7.49
N GLU A 2 17.22 3.85 -6.63
CA GLU A 2 17.93 2.57 -6.70
C GLU A 2 17.08 1.51 -6.00
N ALA A 3 16.88 0.39 -6.70
CA ALA A 3 16.31 -0.81 -6.14
C ALA A 3 17.29 -1.37 -5.10
N LEU A 4 16.94 -1.29 -3.82
CA LEU A 4 17.70 -1.98 -2.78
C LEU A 4 17.19 -3.41 -2.69
N LYS A 5 18.09 -4.28 -3.18
CA LYS A 5 18.26 -5.73 -3.09
C LYS A 5 17.33 -6.53 -2.19
N ASP A 6 17.01 -7.71 -2.70
CA ASP A 6 16.22 -8.81 -2.14
C ASP A 6 16.20 -8.91 -0.61
N ASP A 7 14.99 -8.98 -0.07
CA ASP A 7 14.58 -9.12 1.34
C ASP A 7 15.12 -10.39 2.05
N LYS A 8 16.01 -11.16 1.43
CA LYS A 8 16.40 -12.52 1.84
C LYS A 8 17.77 -12.61 2.51
N GLU A 9 18.62 -11.60 2.40
CA GLU A 9 19.93 -11.60 3.05
C GLU A 9 20.26 -10.18 3.50
N TRP A 10 19.70 -9.79 4.64
CA TRP A 10 20.29 -8.69 5.38
C TRP A 10 21.44 -9.25 6.21
N ASN A 11 22.60 -9.33 5.56
CA ASN A 11 23.83 -9.90 6.15
C ASN A 11 24.88 -8.82 6.44
N ASP A 12 24.42 -7.60 6.73
CA ASP A 12 25.29 -6.47 7.05
C ASP A 12 24.86 -5.93 8.41
N ASP A 13 25.77 -5.94 9.40
CA ASP A 13 25.52 -5.41 10.74
C ASP A 13 24.83 -4.05 10.59
N GLY A 14 23.56 -3.97 11.01
CA GLY A 14 22.57 -2.91 10.76
C GLY A 14 22.93 -1.51 11.29
N ASP A 15 24.20 -1.17 11.24
CA ASP A 15 24.75 0.09 11.68
C ASP A 15 24.48 1.18 10.64
N LEU A 16 23.48 2.00 10.93
CA LEU A 16 23.11 3.17 10.14
C LEU A 16 24.29 4.15 9.93
N ARG A 17 25.33 4.11 10.79
CA ARG A 17 26.55 4.90 10.61
C ARG A 17 27.34 4.47 9.38
N LYS A 18 27.31 3.19 9.00
CA LYS A 18 28.00 2.67 7.80
C LYS A 18 27.44 3.26 6.50
N ILE A 19 26.14 3.59 6.50
CA ILE A 19 25.49 4.29 5.38
C ILE A 19 25.46 5.81 5.56
N GLY A 20 26.27 6.34 6.48
CA GLY A 20 26.48 7.77 6.66
C GLY A 20 25.38 8.49 7.44
N ILE A 21 24.50 7.78 8.15
CA ILE A 21 23.45 8.39 8.97
C ILE A 21 23.99 8.61 10.40
N PRO A 22 24.17 9.86 10.84
CA PRO A 22 24.67 10.15 12.17
C PRO A 22 23.57 9.92 13.22
N LEU A 23 23.78 8.96 14.13
CA LEU A 23 22.91 8.71 15.27
C LEU A 23 23.34 9.61 16.44
N VAL A 24 22.94 10.88 16.41
CA VAL A 24 23.26 11.86 17.46
C VAL A 24 22.14 11.87 18.51
N LYS A 25 22.48 11.64 19.78
CA LYS A 25 21.56 11.74 20.94
C LYS A 25 21.53 13.17 21.50
N ASP A 26 21.33 14.17 20.66
CA ASP A 26 21.10 15.54 21.10
C ASP A 26 19.65 15.98 20.82
N GLU A 27 19.22 17.09 21.43
CA GLU A 27 17.85 17.62 21.29
C GLU A 27 17.50 18.08 19.86
N LYS A 28 18.44 17.93 18.90
CA LYS A 28 18.29 18.20 17.47
C LYS A 28 18.39 16.92 16.61
N GLY A 29 18.04 15.77 17.20
CA GLY A 29 18.14 14.46 16.55
C GLY A 29 17.32 14.30 15.26
N CYS A 30 17.71 13.32 14.45
CA CYS A 30 17.01 12.90 13.23
C CYS A 30 15.97 11.81 13.56
N LYS A 31 14.78 11.87 12.92
CA LYS A 31 13.81 10.77 12.94
C LYS A 31 13.98 9.91 11.70
N ILE A 32 14.15 8.61 11.89
CA ILE A 32 14.33 7.63 10.82
C ILE A 32 13.07 6.77 10.72
N ILE A 33 12.53 6.64 9.51
CA ILE A 33 11.41 5.75 9.21
C ILE A 33 11.94 4.61 8.34
N LEU A 34 11.95 3.41 8.88
CA LEU A 34 12.27 2.19 8.15
C LEU A 34 10.99 1.60 7.56
N THR A 35 11.01 1.28 6.27
CA THR A 35 9.95 0.49 5.63
C THR A 35 10.53 -0.82 5.13
N THR A 36 9.89 -1.94 5.50
CA THR A 36 10.34 -3.29 5.14
C THR A 36 9.15 -4.24 5.09
N ARG A 37 9.24 -5.28 4.27
CA ARG A 37 8.26 -6.39 4.26
C ARG A 37 8.58 -7.48 5.28
N ASN A 38 9.78 -7.46 5.86
CA ASN A 38 10.26 -8.46 6.80
C ASN A 38 10.33 -7.86 8.22
N TYR A 39 9.43 -8.30 9.10
CA TYR A 39 9.37 -7.80 10.48
C TYR A 39 10.67 -8.01 11.27
N ASN A 40 11.43 -9.07 10.98
CA ASN A 40 12.69 -9.36 11.67
C ASN A 40 13.75 -8.28 11.43
N VAL A 41 13.67 -7.57 10.31
CA VAL A 41 14.53 -6.41 10.02
C VAL A 41 14.25 -5.29 11.02
N CYS A 42 12.99 -5.01 11.38
CA CYS A 42 12.68 -4.00 12.39
C CYS A 42 13.23 -4.39 13.78
N GLN A 43 13.18 -5.68 14.12
CA GLN A 43 13.74 -6.19 15.38
C GLN A 43 15.26 -6.10 15.40
N HIS A 44 15.92 -6.47 14.30
CA HIS A 44 17.38 -6.40 14.18
C HIS A 44 17.92 -4.96 14.26
N MET A 45 17.15 -3.97 13.80
CA MET A 45 17.50 -2.55 13.92
C MET A 45 17.11 -1.91 15.24
N GLU A 46 16.53 -2.68 16.16
CA GLU A 46 16.06 -2.16 17.44
C GLU A 46 15.12 -0.96 17.25
N CYS A 47 14.22 -1.02 16.26
CA CYS A 47 13.25 0.05 16.01
C CYS A 47 12.41 0.33 17.27
N GLU A 48 12.40 1.57 17.73
CA GLU A 48 11.66 2.00 18.93
C GLU A 48 10.16 1.73 18.81
N GLU A 49 9.59 2.06 17.64
CA GLU A 49 8.17 1.88 17.34
C GLU A 49 8.02 1.08 16.04
N THR A 50 7.10 0.11 16.06
CA THR A 50 6.80 -0.70 14.87
C THR A 50 5.32 -0.65 14.53
N VAL A 51 5.01 -0.38 13.27
CA VAL A 51 3.64 -0.34 12.75
C VAL A 51 3.48 -1.40 11.68
N GLN A 52 2.69 -2.43 11.97
CA GLN A 52 2.35 -3.44 10.98
C GLN A 52 1.24 -2.93 10.06
N LEU A 53 1.58 -2.70 8.80
CA LEU A 53 0.60 -2.34 7.78
C LEU A 53 -0.31 -3.54 7.47
N LYS A 54 -1.61 -3.36 7.71
CA LYS A 54 -2.66 -4.31 7.33
C LYS A 54 -3.26 -3.91 5.98
N VAL A 55 -3.96 -4.84 5.34
CA VAL A 55 -4.84 -4.50 4.22
C VAL A 55 -5.98 -3.61 4.72
N LEU A 56 -6.56 -2.82 3.81
CA LEU A 56 -7.69 -1.95 4.14
C LEU A 56 -8.93 -2.76 4.49
N GLU A 57 -9.70 -2.27 5.45
CA GLU A 57 -11.03 -2.81 5.74
C GLU A 57 -12.00 -2.50 4.58
N ASP A 58 -13.08 -3.27 4.46
CA ASP A 58 -14.03 -3.14 3.35
C ASP A 58 -14.56 -1.70 3.17
N GLY A 59 -14.78 -0.96 4.27
CA GLY A 59 -15.23 0.43 4.23
C GLY A 59 -14.17 1.40 3.70
N GLU A 60 -12.91 1.24 4.14
CA GLU A 60 -11.78 2.03 3.67
C GLU A 60 -11.46 1.71 2.20
N ALA A 61 -11.48 0.43 1.85
CA ALA A 61 -11.27 -0.06 0.50
C ALA A 61 -12.33 0.49 -0.47
N TRP A 62 -13.60 0.47 -0.06
CA TRP A 62 -14.69 1.09 -0.82
C TRP A 62 -14.48 2.60 -0.98
N THR A 63 -14.18 3.31 0.11
CA THR A 63 -13.94 4.76 0.08
C THR A 63 -12.83 5.11 -0.90
N LEU A 64 -11.71 4.39 -0.86
CA LEU A 64 -10.59 4.56 -1.78
C LEU A 64 -10.99 4.26 -3.24
N PHE A 65 -11.75 3.19 -3.47
CA PHE A 65 -12.24 2.83 -4.80
C PHE A 65 -13.16 3.92 -5.37
N GLU A 66 -14.17 4.35 -4.60
CA GLU A 66 -15.17 5.36 -5.00
C GLU A 66 -14.50 6.68 -5.39
N MET A 67 -13.52 7.12 -4.58
CA MET A 67 -12.72 8.32 -4.86
C MET A 67 -11.94 8.21 -6.17
N ASN A 68 -11.29 7.07 -6.43
CA ASN A 68 -10.43 6.89 -7.60
C ASN A 68 -11.20 6.59 -8.90
N ALA A 69 -12.35 5.91 -8.80
CA ALA A 69 -13.24 5.62 -9.93
C ALA A 69 -14.15 6.81 -10.29
N GLY A 70 -14.25 7.82 -9.42
CA GLY A 70 -15.04 9.03 -9.67
C GLY A 70 -16.55 8.79 -9.58
N LEU A 71 -17.00 7.98 -8.61
CA LEU A 71 -18.36 7.45 -8.57
C LEU A 71 -19.36 8.28 -7.72
N LYS A 72 -18.98 9.47 -7.25
CA LYS A 72 -19.81 10.32 -6.36
C LYS A 72 -21.26 10.58 -6.86
N LYS A 73 -21.49 10.53 -8.17
CA LYS A 73 -22.80 10.76 -8.82
C LYS A 73 -23.25 9.56 -9.67
N ALA A 74 -22.65 8.39 -9.48
CA ALA A 74 -22.97 7.20 -10.25
C ALA A 74 -24.32 6.61 -9.81
N ASP A 75 -25.02 5.93 -10.73
CA ASP A 75 -26.26 5.24 -10.41
C ASP A 75 -26.02 3.99 -9.54
N SER A 76 -27.08 3.49 -8.90
CA SER A 76 -27.00 2.35 -7.97
C SER A 76 -26.49 1.05 -8.59
N ARG A 77 -26.67 0.85 -9.91
CA ARG A 77 -26.18 -0.35 -10.62
C ARG A 77 -24.67 -0.27 -10.79
N VAL A 78 -24.15 0.89 -11.18
CA VAL A 78 -22.70 1.12 -11.27
C VAL A 78 -22.04 0.96 -9.91
N ILE A 79 -22.65 1.52 -8.85
CA ILE A 79 -22.15 1.36 -7.48
C ILE A 79 -22.14 -0.12 -7.05
N GLY A 80 -23.18 -0.88 -7.41
CA GLY A 80 -23.25 -2.31 -7.10
C GLY A 80 -22.11 -3.12 -7.71
N GLU A 81 -21.81 -2.91 -9.00
CA GLU A 81 -20.69 -3.59 -9.67
C GLU A 81 -19.32 -3.10 -9.16
N ALA A 82 -19.18 -1.79 -8.92
CA ALA A 82 -17.98 -1.21 -8.35
C ALA A 82 -17.62 -1.83 -6.99
N LYS A 83 -18.60 -2.04 -6.11
CA LYS A 83 -18.40 -2.69 -4.81
C LYS A 83 -17.91 -4.13 -4.94
N LYS A 84 -18.40 -4.89 -5.93
CA LYS A 84 -17.92 -6.25 -6.20
C LYS A 84 -16.45 -6.23 -6.60
N ILE A 85 -16.06 -5.35 -7.52
CA ILE A 85 -14.67 -5.22 -7.99
C ILE A 85 -13.75 -4.75 -6.84
N ALA A 86 -14.20 -3.79 -6.03
CA ALA A 86 -13.46 -3.33 -4.86
C ALA A 86 -13.19 -4.50 -3.88
N LYS A 87 -14.18 -5.38 -3.66
CA LYS A 87 -14.04 -6.57 -2.82
C LYS A 87 -13.03 -7.58 -3.37
N GLU A 88 -12.99 -7.78 -4.69
CA GLU A 88 -11.99 -8.63 -5.35
C GLU A 88 -10.56 -8.11 -5.17
N CYS A 89 -10.37 -6.82 -4.84
CA CYS A 89 -9.06 -6.26 -4.54
C CYS A 89 -8.53 -6.68 -3.15
N LYS A 90 -9.34 -7.34 -2.31
CA LYS A 90 -8.96 -7.87 -1.00
C LYS A 90 -8.26 -6.84 -0.09
N GLY A 91 -8.73 -5.59 -0.13
CA GLY A 91 -8.19 -4.50 0.70
C GLY A 91 -6.81 -3.98 0.29
N LEU A 92 -6.21 -4.45 -0.82
CA LEU A 92 -4.89 -4.01 -1.27
C LEU A 92 -4.95 -2.63 -1.93
N PRO A 93 -4.35 -1.56 -1.34
CA PRO A 93 -4.49 -0.20 -1.86
C PRO A 93 -4.05 -0.05 -3.32
N LEU A 94 -2.95 -0.71 -3.70
CA LEU A 94 -2.43 -0.64 -5.07
C LEU A 94 -3.38 -1.28 -6.09
N ALA A 95 -3.97 -2.44 -5.76
CA ALA A 95 -4.94 -3.11 -6.64
C ALA A 95 -6.22 -2.28 -6.79
N ILE A 96 -6.73 -1.74 -5.67
CA ILE A 96 -7.91 -0.87 -5.63
C ILE A 96 -7.73 0.34 -6.53
N VAL A 97 -6.65 1.11 -6.34
CA VAL A 97 -6.38 2.33 -7.11
C VAL A 97 -6.20 2.01 -8.59
N THR A 98 -5.50 0.92 -8.91
CA THR A 98 -5.26 0.50 -10.29
C THR A 98 -6.56 0.19 -11.02
N LEU A 99 -7.41 -0.66 -10.43
CA LEU A 99 -8.68 -1.05 -11.04
C LEU A 99 -9.67 0.13 -11.08
N ALA A 100 -9.80 0.88 -9.99
CA ALA A 100 -10.68 2.05 -9.92
C ALA A 100 -10.34 3.08 -11.01
N LYS A 101 -9.05 3.42 -11.18
CA LYS A 101 -8.61 4.33 -12.24
C LYS A 101 -8.80 3.75 -13.64
N ALA A 102 -8.57 2.46 -13.83
CA ALA A 102 -8.77 1.79 -15.12
C ALA A 102 -10.24 1.77 -15.55
N LEU A 103 -11.18 1.86 -14.61
CA LEU A 103 -12.63 1.82 -14.85
C LEU A 103 -13.27 3.22 -14.91
N LYS A 104 -12.57 4.25 -14.44
CA LYS A 104 -13.05 5.64 -14.45
C LYS A 104 -13.48 6.07 -15.87
N GLY A 105 -14.71 6.55 -16.00
CA GLY A 105 -15.28 7.04 -17.25
C GLY A 105 -15.64 5.96 -18.28
N LYS A 106 -15.45 4.67 -17.96
CA LYS A 106 -15.88 3.57 -18.82
C LYS A 106 -17.35 3.23 -18.59
N ALA A 107 -18.04 2.86 -19.66
CA ALA A 107 -19.40 2.32 -19.58
C ALA A 107 -19.41 0.96 -18.86
N LEU A 108 -20.51 0.66 -18.16
CA LEU A 108 -20.64 -0.48 -17.24
C LEU A 108 -20.45 -1.85 -17.91
N ASP A 109 -20.78 -1.97 -19.18
CA ASP A 109 -20.54 -3.15 -20.02
C ASP A 109 -19.05 -3.52 -20.04
N ARG A 110 -18.16 -2.54 -20.14
CA ARG A 110 -16.70 -2.72 -20.16
C ARG A 110 -16.08 -3.00 -18.80
N TRP A 111 -16.85 -2.95 -17.71
CA TRP A 111 -16.35 -3.28 -16.38
C TRP A 111 -16.26 -4.78 -16.17
N LYS A 112 -17.02 -5.57 -16.95
CA LYS A 112 -17.00 -7.04 -16.91
C LYS A 112 -15.72 -7.64 -17.51
N ASP A 113 -15.01 -6.86 -18.32
CA ASP A 113 -13.74 -7.23 -18.95
C ASP A 113 -12.53 -6.93 -18.05
N ALA A 114 -12.76 -6.37 -16.85
CA ALA A 114 -11.70 -6.21 -15.86
C ALA A 114 -11.12 -7.60 -15.54
N PRO A 115 -9.79 -7.79 -15.64
CA PRO A 115 -9.18 -9.10 -15.51
C PRO A 115 -9.46 -9.67 -14.12
N LYS A 116 -10.28 -10.74 -14.08
CA LYS A 116 -10.45 -11.58 -12.90
C LYS A 116 -9.20 -12.44 -12.78
N LYS A 117 -8.23 -12.02 -11.97
CA LYS A 117 -7.10 -12.90 -11.64
C LYS A 117 -7.60 -13.93 -10.62
N THR A 118 -7.63 -15.18 -11.08
CA THR A 118 -7.87 -16.43 -10.34
C THR A 118 -6.77 -16.69 -9.34
#